data_AF-A0A7Y6IA55-F1
#
_entry.id   AF-A0A7Y6IA55-F1
#
_cell.length_a   1.000
_cell.length_b   1.000
_cell.length_c   1.000
_cell.angle_alpha   90.00
_cell.angle_beta   90.00
_cell.angle_gamma   90.00
#
_symmetry.space_group_name_H-M   'P 1'
#
loop_
_entity.id
_entity.type
_entity.pdbx_description
1 polymer ?
#
loop_
_entity_poly.entity_id
_entity_poly.type
_entity_poly.pdbx_seq_one_letter_code
_entity_poly.pdbx_strand_id
1 'polypeptide(L)'
;MTTSLPPQAIGPVNRWRFLGHLAEMLVAMILGMVLLGPLWAALPGAAALLARPDVAVLVMATDMTAGMSLWMRYRGHGWGAVAEMGAAMYAPFAVLLVPYWTGLLPGHALMTAGHVLMVPAMLLVMLRRRAEYGAAHHRHRTAGRGLLERRWPTLLGLVMTLACWVDPMLPPAPVLLVLPGTYLVIGLFRGTLRGGGVLALQLAGLAGYAALAVAALTADPGTARYLIAAGWLAHAAWDAAHFVTRRIVPRDYAEWCGVVDLVVGVTILFLL
;
A
#
# COMPACT_ATOMS: atom_id res chain seq x y z
N MET A 1 -13.01 6.90 54.82
CA MET A 1 -12.57 5.80 53.94
C MET A 1 -12.49 6.33 52.52
N THR A 2 -11.31 6.77 52.07
CA THR A 2 -11.03 7.13 50.69
C THR A 2 -10.21 6.00 50.08
N THR A 3 -10.84 5.18 49.24
CA THR A 3 -10.18 4.07 48.55
C THR A 3 -9.28 4.64 47.46
N SER A 4 -7.98 4.81 47.74
CA SER A 4 -6.98 5.15 46.74
C SER A 4 -6.78 3.96 45.80
N LEU A 5 -7.25 4.07 44.55
CA LEU A 5 -6.95 3.09 43.51
C LEU A 5 -5.42 3.06 43.31
N PRO A 6 -4.80 1.87 43.21
CA PRO A 6 -3.37 1.77 42.94
C PRO A 6 -3.04 2.43 41.59
N PRO A 7 -1.87 3.07 41.46
CA PRO A 7 -1.43 3.64 40.19
C PRO A 7 -1.41 2.53 39.14
N GLN A 8 -2.23 2.68 38.09
CA GLN A 8 -2.22 1.74 36.97
C GLN A 8 -0.85 1.84 36.30
N ALA A 9 -0.01 0.83 36.52
CA ALA A 9 1.25 0.70 35.81
C ALA A 9 0.93 0.64 34.30
N ILE A 10 1.36 1.65 33.56
CA ILE A 10 1.23 1.69 32.10
C ILE A 10 2.04 0.52 31.56
N GLY A 11 1.36 -0.55 31.15
CA GLY A 11 2.00 -1.73 30.57
C GLY A 11 2.86 -1.34 29.34
N PRO A 12 3.91 -2.12 29.03
CA PRO A 12 4.82 -1.80 27.94
C PRO A 12 4.06 -1.68 26.62
N VAL A 13 4.33 -0.58 25.90
CA VAL A 13 3.72 -0.30 24.60
C VAL A 13 4.04 -1.43 23.64
N ASN A 14 3.03 -2.13 23.14
CA ASN A 14 3.25 -3.20 22.17
C ASN A 14 3.68 -2.58 20.83
N ARG A 15 4.99 -2.65 20.55
CA ARG A 15 5.62 -2.12 19.32
C ARG A 15 4.94 -2.62 18.05
N TRP A 16 4.42 -3.86 18.04
CA TRP A 16 3.70 -4.44 16.90
C TRP A 16 2.35 -3.80 16.65
N ARG A 17 1.63 -3.39 17.71
CA ARG A 17 0.36 -2.66 17.56
C ARG A 17 0.59 -1.23 17.11
N PHE A 18 1.65 -0.60 17.60
CA PHE A 18 2.05 0.73 17.19
C PHE A 18 2.44 0.76 15.70
N LEU A 19 3.27 -0.20 15.25
CA LEU A 19 3.62 -0.38 13.84
C LEU A 19 2.40 -0.78 13.00
N GLY A 20 1.53 -1.64 13.51
CA GLY A 20 0.29 -2.01 12.85
C GLY A 20 -0.63 -0.80 12.63
N HIS A 21 -0.74 0.09 13.61
CA HIS A 21 -1.54 1.30 13.47
C HIS A 21 -0.92 2.31 12.51
N LEU A 22 0.41 2.45 12.50
CA LEU A 22 1.10 3.24 11.47
C LEU A 22 0.81 2.68 10.07
N ALA A 23 0.89 1.34 9.90
CA ALA A 23 0.56 0.70 8.63
C ALA A 23 -0.91 0.91 8.24
N GLU A 24 -1.86 0.79 9.17
CA GLU A 24 -3.27 1.12 8.92
C GLU A 24 -3.44 2.55 8.39
N MET A 25 -2.74 3.53 8.98
CA MET A 25 -2.79 4.92 8.53
C MET A 25 -2.17 5.12 7.15
N LEU A 26 -1.02 4.50 6.88
CA LEU A 26 -0.40 4.55 5.55
C LEU A 26 -1.29 3.94 4.47
N VAL A 27 -1.95 2.81 4.77
CA VAL A 27 -2.94 2.20 3.87
C VAL A 27 -4.13 3.14 3.64
N ALA A 28 -4.63 3.81 4.68
CA ALA A 28 -5.72 4.79 4.55
C ALA A 28 -5.32 6.02 3.70
N MET A 29 -4.06 6.45 3.77
CA MET A 29 -3.52 7.53 2.95
C MET A 29 -3.45 7.15 1.47
N ILE A 30 -2.94 5.95 1.17
CA ILE A 30 -2.91 5.40 -0.19
C ILE A 30 -4.34 5.29 -0.73
N LEU A 31 -5.25 4.78 0.09
CA LEU A 31 -6.68 4.70 -0.24
C LEU A 31 -7.28 6.05 -0.62
N GLY A 32 -6.98 7.11 0.14
CA GLY A 32 -7.45 8.46 -0.14
C GLY A 32 -7.02 8.92 -1.54
N MET A 33 -5.73 8.77 -1.86
CA MET A 33 -5.18 9.09 -3.19
C MET A 33 -5.87 8.33 -4.31
N VAL A 34 -6.04 7.03 -4.12
CA VAL A 34 -6.62 6.15 -5.15
C VAL A 34 -8.10 6.44 -5.39
N LEU A 35 -8.84 6.76 -4.33
CA LEU A 35 -10.26 7.08 -4.41
C LEU A 35 -10.54 8.48 -4.96
N LEU A 36 -9.68 9.45 -4.66
CA LEU A 36 -9.86 10.86 -5.05
C LEU A 36 -9.20 11.21 -6.39
N GLY A 37 -8.15 10.51 -6.80
CA GLY A 37 -7.53 10.64 -8.13
C GLY A 37 -8.50 10.66 -9.32
N PRO A 38 -9.46 9.70 -9.44
CA PRO A 38 -10.46 9.71 -10.51
C PRO A 38 -11.31 10.98 -10.54
N LEU A 39 -11.65 11.50 -9.36
CA LEU A 39 -12.47 12.70 -9.22
C LEU A 39 -11.72 13.91 -9.78
N TRP A 40 -10.42 14.02 -9.50
CA TRP A 40 -9.57 15.04 -10.09
C TRP A 40 -9.42 14.87 -11.60
N ALA A 41 -9.25 13.65 -12.11
CA ALA A 41 -9.14 13.40 -13.55
C ALA A 41 -10.42 13.74 -14.32
N ALA A 42 -11.59 13.58 -13.70
CA ALA A 42 -12.88 13.91 -14.29
C ALA A 42 -13.19 15.42 -14.33
N LEU A 43 -12.45 16.24 -13.59
CA LEU A 43 -12.68 17.68 -13.51
C LEU A 43 -12.02 18.43 -14.69
N PRO A 44 -12.78 19.22 -15.48
CA PRO A 44 -12.22 20.02 -16.56
C PRO A 44 -11.14 20.98 -16.07
N GLY A 45 -9.96 20.96 -16.69
CA GLY A 45 -8.83 21.83 -16.34
C GLY A 45 -7.98 21.36 -15.16
N ALA A 46 -8.37 20.29 -14.46
CA ALA A 46 -7.58 19.73 -13.36
C ALA A 46 -6.21 19.23 -13.81
N ALA A 47 -6.09 18.67 -15.02
CA ALA A 47 -4.80 18.25 -15.56
C ALA A 47 -3.79 19.41 -15.68
N ALA A 48 -4.24 20.60 -16.09
CA ALA A 48 -3.39 21.79 -16.18
C ALA A 48 -2.98 22.31 -14.79
N LEU A 49 -3.88 22.20 -13.80
CA LEU A 49 -3.58 22.52 -12.40
C LEU A 49 -2.56 21.53 -11.81
N LEU A 50 -2.76 20.23 -12.01
CA LEU A 50 -1.88 19.16 -11.54
C LEU A 50 -0.53 19.11 -12.28
N ALA A 51 -0.42 19.71 -13.46
CA ALA A 51 0.87 19.89 -14.13
C ALA A 51 1.81 20.83 -13.36
N ARG A 52 1.27 21.67 -12.46
CA ARG A 52 2.07 22.55 -11.61
C ARG A 52 2.49 21.82 -10.33
N PRO A 53 3.80 21.66 -10.04
CA PRO A 53 4.28 20.89 -8.89
C PRO A 53 3.81 21.44 -7.52
N ASP A 54 3.65 22.75 -7.39
CA ASP A 54 3.14 23.41 -6.17
C ASP A 54 1.67 23.07 -5.89
N VAL A 55 0.86 22.93 -6.93
CA VAL A 55 -0.55 22.53 -6.78
C VAL A 55 -0.67 21.02 -6.59
N ALA A 56 0.06 20.23 -7.40
CA ALA A 56 0.04 18.78 -7.34
C ALA A 56 0.40 18.25 -5.95
N VAL A 57 1.42 18.83 -5.30
CA VAL A 57 1.85 18.40 -3.97
C VAL A 57 0.79 18.67 -2.91
N LEU A 58 0.05 19.78 -3.03
CA LEU A 58 -1.01 20.15 -2.09
C LEU A 58 -2.26 19.31 -2.28
N VAL A 59 -2.66 19.05 -3.53
CA VAL A 59 -3.80 18.17 -3.85
C VAL A 59 -3.54 16.77 -3.29
N MET A 60 -2.36 16.22 -3.59
CA MET A 60 -1.94 14.92 -3.10
C MET A 60 -1.87 14.87 -1.55
N ALA A 61 -1.25 15.86 -0.91
CA ALA A 61 -1.24 15.93 0.56
C ALA A 61 -2.67 15.98 1.14
N THR A 62 -3.60 16.63 0.44
CA THR A 62 -5.02 16.71 0.82
C THR A 62 -5.72 15.38 0.68
N ASP A 63 -5.57 14.70 -0.44
CA ASP A 63 -6.20 13.40 -0.69
C ASP A 63 -5.71 12.35 0.33
N MET A 64 -4.40 12.32 0.60
CA MET A 64 -3.82 11.47 1.64
C MET A 64 -4.35 11.81 3.04
N THR A 65 -4.40 13.11 3.37
CA THR A 65 -4.89 13.57 4.69
C THR A 65 -6.37 13.27 4.86
N ALA A 66 -7.18 13.39 3.80
CA ALA A 66 -8.61 13.11 3.83
C ALA A 66 -8.88 11.63 4.13
N GLY A 67 -8.21 10.71 3.41
CA GLY A 67 -8.32 9.27 3.62
C GLY A 67 -7.93 8.86 5.04
N MET A 68 -6.79 9.37 5.52
CA MET A 68 -6.33 9.14 6.89
C MET A 68 -7.28 9.74 7.93
N SER A 69 -7.74 10.97 7.75
CA SER A 69 -8.62 11.66 8.70
C SER A 69 -9.94 10.94 8.86
N LEU A 70 -10.54 10.48 7.75
CA LEU A 70 -11.74 9.66 7.75
C LEU A 70 -11.51 8.36 8.54
N TRP A 71 -10.38 7.68 8.28
CA TRP A 71 -10.02 6.45 8.99
C TRP A 71 -9.81 6.68 10.49
N MET A 72 -9.07 7.71 10.87
CA MET A 72 -8.85 8.09 12.26
C MET A 72 -10.17 8.39 12.96
N ARG A 73 -11.11 9.05 12.27
CA ARG A 73 -12.43 9.37 12.80
C ARG A 73 -13.31 8.14 12.96
N TYR A 74 -13.29 7.23 12.00
CA TYR A 74 -13.95 5.91 12.11
C TYR A 74 -13.40 5.09 13.29
N ARG A 75 -12.10 5.21 13.57
CA ARG A 75 -11.44 4.56 14.71
C ARG A 75 -11.67 5.27 16.05
N GLY A 76 -12.39 6.39 16.06
CA GLY A 76 -12.78 7.11 17.27
C GLY A 76 -11.75 8.12 17.78
N HIS A 77 -10.74 8.49 17.00
CA HIS A 77 -9.81 9.55 17.39
C HIS A 77 -10.54 10.90 17.48
N GLY A 78 -10.17 11.71 18.47
CA GLY A 78 -10.67 13.07 18.63
C GLY A 78 -10.18 13.99 17.51
N TRP A 79 -10.93 15.04 17.22
CA TRP A 79 -10.60 16.03 16.19
C TRP A 79 -9.22 16.67 16.38
N GLY A 80 -8.76 16.85 17.63
CA GLY A 80 -7.41 17.36 17.92
C GLY A 80 -6.29 16.44 17.43
N ALA A 81 -6.43 15.12 17.62
CA ALA A 81 -5.46 14.15 17.12
C ALA A 81 -5.46 14.07 15.58
N VAL A 82 -6.64 14.18 14.96
CA VAL A 82 -6.76 14.24 13.50
C VAL A 82 -6.08 15.51 12.95
N ALA A 83 -6.34 16.67 13.55
CA ALA A 83 -5.75 17.94 13.14
C ALA A 83 -4.23 17.95 13.31
N GLU A 84 -3.70 17.42 14.43
CA GLU A 84 -2.26 17.31 14.64
C GLU A 84 -1.59 16.39 13.63
N MET A 85 -2.22 15.25 13.32
CA MET A 85 -1.69 14.32 12.33
C MET A 85 -1.73 14.93 10.92
N GLY A 86 -2.83 15.60 10.56
CA GLY A 86 -2.93 16.35 9.31
C GLY A 86 -1.87 17.45 9.22
N ALA A 87 -1.68 18.24 10.29
CA ALA A 87 -0.64 19.27 10.32
C ALA A 87 0.77 18.70 10.11
N ALA A 88 1.07 17.54 10.71
CA ALA A 88 2.36 16.87 10.49
C ALA A 88 2.54 16.36 9.06
N MET A 89 1.45 16.05 8.35
CA MET A 89 1.51 15.69 6.93
C MET A 89 1.81 16.89 6.03
N TYR A 90 1.20 18.04 6.29
CA TYR A 90 1.43 19.25 5.48
C TYR A 90 2.74 19.97 5.82
N ALA A 91 3.24 19.88 7.06
CA ALA A 91 4.39 20.65 7.51
C ALA A 91 5.66 20.46 6.64
N PRO A 92 6.08 19.24 6.25
CA PRO A 92 7.23 19.07 5.36
C PRO A 92 7.05 19.74 4.00
N PHE A 93 5.87 19.63 3.40
CA PHE A 93 5.58 20.25 2.11
C PHE A 93 5.54 21.78 2.21
N ALA A 94 4.95 22.33 3.28
CA ALA A 94 4.95 23.76 3.53
C ALA A 94 6.38 24.33 3.67
N VAL A 95 7.28 23.61 4.36
CA VAL A 95 8.69 23.99 4.50
C VAL A 95 9.42 23.92 3.16
N LEU A 96 9.20 22.87 2.36
CA LEU A 96 9.88 22.66 1.09
C LEU A 96 9.33 23.51 -0.07
N LEU A 97 8.09 24.01 0.04
CA LEU A 97 7.53 24.94 -0.94
C LEU A 97 8.29 26.27 -0.99
N VAL A 98 8.86 26.71 0.14
CA VAL A 98 9.66 27.95 0.21
C VAL A 98 10.90 27.90 -0.71
N PRO A 99 11.82 26.92 -0.59
CA PRO A 99 12.96 26.82 -1.51
C PRO A 99 12.55 26.46 -2.94
N TYR A 100 11.40 25.81 -3.15
CA TYR A 100 10.86 25.58 -4.49
C TYR A 100 10.47 26.90 -5.17
N TRP A 101 9.77 27.80 -4.47
CA TRP A 101 9.39 29.11 -5.01
C TRP A 101 10.59 30.02 -5.30
N THR A 102 11.69 29.87 -4.56
CA THR A 102 12.94 30.59 -4.84
C THR A 102 13.78 29.94 -5.95
N GLY A 103 13.30 28.86 -6.57
CA GLY A 103 14.00 28.13 -7.63
C GLY A 103 15.20 27.30 -7.15
N LEU A 104 15.40 27.17 -5.84
CA LEU A 104 16.50 26.41 -5.24
C LEU A 104 16.22 24.90 -5.20
N LEU A 105 14.95 24.51 -5.28
CA LEU A 105 14.52 23.12 -5.22
C LEU A 105 13.70 22.77 -6.47
N PRO A 106 14.08 21.74 -7.24
CA PRO A 106 13.29 21.32 -8.38
C PRO A 106 12.02 20.58 -7.92
N GLY A 107 10.96 20.61 -8.73
CA GLY A 107 9.66 20.04 -8.38
C GLY A 107 9.70 18.53 -8.04
N HIS A 108 10.55 17.75 -8.72
CA HIS A 108 10.72 16.33 -8.40
C HIS A 108 11.34 16.12 -6.99
N ALA A 109 12.24 17.01 -6.56
CA ALA A 109 12.84 16.96 -5.22
C ALA A 109 11.86 17.42 -4.14
N LEU A 110 11.00 18.41 -4.44
CA LEU A 110 9.88 18.79 -3.57
C LEU A 110 8.97 17.58 -3.28
N MET A 111 8.60 16.84 -4.34
CA MET A 111 7.75 15.67 -4.22
C MET A 111 8.42 14.55 -3.41
N THR A 112 9.66 14.17 -3.74
CA THR A 112 10.33 13.05 -3.06
C THR A 112 10.69 13.39 -1.61
N ALA A 113 11.30 14.54 -1.37
CA ALA A 113 11.73 14.94 -0.02
C ALA A 113 10.53 15.17 0.90
N GLY A 114 9.43 15.75 0.41
CA GLY A 114 8.23 15.97 1.20
C GLY A 114 7.61 14.66 1.72
N HIS A 115 7.48 13.64 0.86
CA HIS A 115 7.00 12.32 1.28
C HIS A 115 7.94 11.63 2.26
N VAL A 116 9.25 11.67 1.99
CA VAL A 116 10.25 11.03 2.87
C VAL A 116 10.24 11.68 4.25
N LEU A 117 10.06 12.99 4.35
CA LEU A 117 9.99 13.73 5.61
C LEU A 117 8.63 13.61 6.32
N MET A 118 7.55 13.34 5.58
CA MET A 118 6.21 13.14 6.13
C MET A 118 6.14 11.93 7.07
N VAL A 119 6.76 10.80 6.71
CA VAL A 119 6.71 9.58 7.56
C VAL A 119 7.38 9.80 8.93
N PRO A 120 8.59 10.39 9.03
CA PRO A 120 9.18 10.81 10.30
C PRO A 120 8.31 11.81 11.08
N ALA A 121 7.68 12.78 10.40
CA ALA A 121 6.82 13.77 11.05
C ALA A 121 5.58 13.12 11.70
N MET A 122 4.92 12.21 10.99
CA MET A 122 3.81 11.42 11.53
C MET A 122 4.27 10.55 12.70
N LEU A 123 5.42 9.87 12.55
CA LEU A 123 6.00 9.05 13.61
C LEU A 123 6.27 9.88 14.86
N LEU A 124 6.78 11.11 14.72
CA LEU A 124 7.00 12.03 15.84
C LEU A 124 5.69 12.38 16.56
N VAL A 125 4.59 12.64 15.84
CA VAL A 125 3.27 12.88 16.43
C VAL A 125 2.77 11.66 17.19
N MET A 126 2.85 10.47 16.58
CA MET A 126 2.48 9.22 17.26
C MET A 126 3.33 8.97 18.52
N LEU A 127 4.62 9.32 18.47
CA LEU A 127 5.54 9.25 19.61
C LEU A 127 5.29 10.33 20.66
N ARG A 128 4.61 11.43 20.35
CA ARG A 128 4.15 12.41 21.35
C ARG A 128 2.84 11.96 21.99
N ARG A 129 1.95 11.31 21.23
CA ARG A 129 0.65 10.79 21.68
C ARG A 129 0.67 9.28 22.00
N ARG A 130 1.79 8.77 22.53
CA ARG A 130 1.98 7.33 22.82
C ARG A 130 0.88 6.75 23.71
N ALA A 131 0.33 7.55 24.62
CA ALA A 131 -0.77 7.12 25.49
C ALA A 131 -2.06 6.87 24.70
N GLU A 132 -2.38 7.66 23.68
CA GLU A 132 -3.61 7.49 22.88
C GLU A 132 -3.49 6.37 21.85
N TYR A 133 -2.30 6.21 21.25
CA TYR A 133 -2.04 5.16 20.26
C TYR A 133 -1.59 3.83 20.86
N GLY A 134 -1.16 3.83 22.13
CA GLY A 134 -0.62 2.68 22.85
C GLY A 134 -1.53 2.12 23.95
N ALA A 135 -2.43 2.93 24.53
CA ALA A 135 -3.32 2.46 25.59
C ALA A 135 -4.45 1.59 25.01
N ALA A 136 -4.60 0.41 25.61
CA ALA A 136 -5.64 -0.54 25.26
C ALA A 136 -7.04 0.03 25.54
N HIS A 137 -7.73 0.53 24.52
CA HIS A 137 -9.17 0.72 24.59
C HIS A 137 -9.86 -0.66 24.53
N HIS A 138 -10.21 -1.18 25.70
CA HIS A 138 -11.21 -2.24 25.84
C HIS A 138 -12.59 -1.68 25.45
N ARG A 139 -12.99 -1.80 24.19
CA ARG A 139 -14.41 -1.69 23.79
C ARG A 139 -14.81 -2.77 22.78
N HIS A 140 -16.00 -3.30 23.03
CA HIS A 140 -16.64 -4.45 22.40
C HIS A 140 -16.56 -4.45 20.87
N ARG A 141 -16.12 -5.58 20.31
CA ARG A 141 -16.06 -5.88 18.89
C ARG A 141 -17.46 -6.11 18.33
N THR A 142 -17.91 -5.26 17.41
CA THR A 142 -19.11 -5.47 16.60
C THR A 142 -18.79 -6.37 15.40
N ALA A 143 -19.76 -7.19 15.00
CA ALA A 143 -19.66 -8.30 14.06
C ALA A 143 -19.03 -7.97 12.68
N GLY A 144 -18.93 -6.70 12.28
CA GLY A 144 -18.24 -6.25 11.06
C GLY A 144 -16.71 -6.44 11.07
N ARG A 145 -16.06 -6.47 12.24
CA ARG A 145 -14.63 -6.82 12.35
C ARG A 145 -14.36 -8.24 11.90
N GLY A 146 -15.33 -9.16 12.01
CA GLY A 146 -15.15 -10.55 11.63
C GLY A 146 -14.89 -10.73 10.14
N LEU A 147 -15.58 -9.98 9.27
CA LEU A 147 -15.36 -10.05 7.83
C LEU A 147 -14.08 -9.30 7.42
N LEU A 148 -13.83 -8.12 8.00
CA LEU A 148 -12.62 -7.34 7.73
C LEU A 148 -11.36 -8.07 8.19
N GLU A 149 -11.35 -8.68 9.39
CA GLU A 149 -10.23 -9.47 9.91
C GLU A 149 -10.04 -10.78 9.13
N ARG A 150 -11.11 -11.38 8.58
CA ARG A 150 -11.03 -12.63 7.80
C ARG A 150 -10.66 -12.43 6.32
N ARG A 151 -11.06 -11.30 5.72
CA ARG A 151 -10.86 -10.96 4.31
C ARG A 151 -9.87 -9.81 4.12
N TRP A 152 -9.12 -9.44 5.14
CA TRP A 152 -8.14 -8.35 5.07
C TRP A 152 -7.19 -8.46 3.87
N PRO A 153 -6.71 -9.64 3.44
CA PRO A 153 -5.79 -9.74 2.30
C PRO A 153 -6.51 -9.46 0.98
N THR A 154 -7.74 -9.97 0.82
CA THR A 154 -8.60 -9.69 -0.33
C THR A 154 -8.91 -8.21 -0.43
N LEU A 155 -9.32 -7.61 0.70
CA LEU A 155 -9.70 -6.21 0.75
C LEU A 155 -8.49 -5.32 0.47
N LEU A 156 -7.32 -5.63 1.04
CA LEU A 156 -6.08 -4.92 0.72
C LEU A 156 -5.73 -5.04 -0.76
N GLY A 157 -5.86 -6.23 -1.35
CA GLY A 157 -5.58 -6.47 -2.77
C GLY A 157 -6.48 -5.65 -3.68
N LEU A 158 -7.79 -5.67 -3.44
CA LEU A 158 -8.78 -4.87 -4.18
C LEU A 158 -8.53 -3.37 -4.05
N VAL A 159 -8.16 -2.93 -2.85
CA VAL A 159 -7.81 -1.54 -2.58
C VAL A 159 -6.57 -1.09 -3.33
N MET A 160 -5.52 -1.92 -3.37
CA MET A 160 -4.29 -1.60 -4.10
C MET A 160 -4.52 -1.55 -5.61
N THR A 161 -5.39 -2.40 -6.15
CA THR A 161 -5.68 -2.44 -7.58
C THR A 161 -6.76 -1.48 -8.05
N LEU A 162 -7.45 -0.81 -7.13
CA LEU A 162 -8.44 0.21 -7.46
C LEU A 162 -7.85 1.33 -8.33
N ALA A 163 -6.56 1.66 -8.14
CA ALA A 163 -5.85 2.65 -8.96
C ALA A 163 -5.73 2.20 -10.42
N CYS A 164 -5.45 0.91 -10.65
CA CYS A 164 -5.31 0.34 -11.98
C CYS A 164 -6.63 0.38 -12.78
N TRP A 165 -7.79 0.50 -12.13
CA TRP A 165 -9.09 0.58 -12.81
C TRP A 165 -9.42 1.98 -13.29
N VAL A 166 -8.82 2.97 -12.63
CA VAL A 166 -9.09 4.39 -12.85
C VAL A 166 -8.13 4.95 -13.86
N ASP A 167 -6.85 4.57 -13.75
CA ASP A 167 -5.79 4.92 -14.68
C ASP A 167 -5.07 3.61 -15.08
N PRO A 168 -5.63 2.86 -16.06
CA PRO A 168 -5.04 1.63 -16.51
C PRO A 168 -3.64 1.90 -17.07
N MET A 169 -2.62 1.41 -16.40
CA MET A 169 -1.25 1.43 -16.89
C MET A 169 -0.83 0.01 -17.30
N LEU A 170 -0.08 -0.11 -18.39
CA LEU A 170 0.59 -1.36 -18.73
C LEU A 170 1.88 -1.47 -17.92
N PRO A 171 1.99 -2.38 -16.93
CA PRO A 171 3.22 -2.50 -16.14
C PRO A 171 4.38 -2.91 -17.05
N PRO A 172 5.59 -2.38 -16.86
CA PRO A 172 6.73 -2.74 -17.69
C PRO A 172 7.08 -4.23 -17.48
N ALA A 173 7.40 -4.93 -18.56
CA ALA A 173 7.61 -6.38 -18.57
C ALA A 173 8.56 -6.94 -17.47
N PRO A 174 9.66 -6.26 -17.06
CA PRO A 174 10.51 -6.74 -15.98
C PRO A 174 9.82 -6.88 -14.61
N VAL A 175 8.68 -6.20 -14.39
CA VAL A 175 7.89 -6.33 -13.16
C VAL A 175 7.39 -7.76 -12.95
N LEU A 176 7.18 -8.51 -14.04
CA LEU A 176 6.80 -9.93 -13.97
C LEU A 176 7.83 -10.78 -13.20
N LEU A 177 9.10 -10.37 -13.12
CA LEU A 177 10.15 -11.09 -12.39
C LEU A 177 10.08 -10.88 -10.87
N VAL A 178 9.41 -9.82 -10.43
CA VAL A 178 9.19 -9.55 -9.00
C VAL A 178 8.32 -10.63 -8.39
N LEU A 179 7.33 -11.14 -9.14
CA LEU A 179 6.38 -12.16 -8.67
C LEU A 179 7.08 -13.47 -8.23
N PRO A 180 7.77 -14.22 -9.11
CA PRO A 180 8.51 -15.43 -8.72
C PRO A 180 9.72 -15.13 -7.82
N GLY A 181 10.36 -13.96 -7.97
CA GLY A 181 11.48 -13.54 -7.13
C GLY A 181 11.07 -13.42 -5.66
N THR A 182 9.91 -12.84 -5.39
CA THR A 182 9.39 -12.69 -4.02
C THR A 182 9.08 -14.05 -3.39
N TYR A 183 8.58 -15.01 -4.17
CA TYR A 183 8.33 -16.38 -3.71
C TYR A 183 9.62 -17.12 -3.30
N LEU A 184 10.71 -16.94 -4.06
CA LEU A 184 12.03 -17.47 -3.69
C LEU A 184 12.54 -16.86 -2.39
N VAL A 185 12.43 -15.53 -2.24
CA VAL A 185 12.85 -14.83 -1.03
C VAL A 185 12.05 -15.32 0.19
N ILE A 186 10.71 -15.36 0.10
CA ILE A 186 9.86 -15.85 1.19
C ILE A 186 10.16 -17.31 1.51
N GLY A 187 10.30 -18.17 0.49
CA GLY A 187 10.65 -19.57 0.68
C GLY A 187 12.00 -19.76 1.36
N LEU A 188 12.99 -18.93 1.04
CA LEU A 188 14.32 -18.95 1.65
C LEU A 188 14.24 -18.57 3.13
N PHE A 189 13.54 -17.47 3.45
CA PHE A 189 13.34 -17.03 4.83
C PHE A 189 12.57 -18.04 5.67
N ARG A 190 11.60 -18.76 5.09
CA ARG A 190 10.81 -19.78 5.79
C ARG A 190 11.49 -21.16 5.82
N GLY A 191 12.62 -21.33 5.14
CA GLY A 191 13.31 -22.61 5.02
C GLY A 191 12.52 -23.68 4.25
N THR A 192 11.49 -23.29 3.49
CA THR A 192 10.57 -24.21 2.82
C THR A 192 11.07 -24.68 1.45
N LEU A 193 12.17 -24.12 0.96
CA LEU A 193 12.79 -24.51 -0.31
C LEU A 193 13.49 -25.87 -0.28
N ARG A 194 13.74 -26.42 0.92
CA ARG A 194 14.56 -27.64 1.11
C ARG A 194 13.80 -28.97 0.90
N GLY A 195 12.61 -28.94 0.30
CA GLY A 195 11.82 -30.13 -0.03
C GLY A 195 12.06 -30.65 -1.46
N GLY A 196 11.89 -31.97 -1.66
CA GLY A 196 12.19 -32.68 -2.91
C GLY A 196 11.50 -32.08 -4.15
N GLY A 197 12.25 -31.29 -4.91
CA GLY A 197 11.80 -30.65 -6.16
C GLY A 197 11.16 -29.27 -6.01
N VAL A 198 10.97 -28.76 -4.78
CA VAL A 198 10.31 -27.46 -4.55
C VAL A 198 11.15 -26.29 -5.06
N LEU A 199 12.46 -26.29 -4.75
CA LEU A 199 13.39 -25.28 -5.28
C LEU A 199 13.45 -25.34 -6.81
N ALA A 200 13.51 -26.54 -7.39
CA ALA A 200 13.55 -26.73 -8.84
C ALA A 200 12.30 -26.15 -9.51
N LEU A 201 11.11 -26.38 -8.93
CA LEU A 201 9.86 -25.83 -9.45
C LEU A 201 9.84 -24.28 -9.38
N GLN A 202 10.35 -23.68 -8.30
CA GLN A 202 10.43 -22.22 -8.17
C GLN A 202 11.45 -21.62 -9.16
N LEU A 203 12.59 -22.27 -9.36
CA LEU A 203 13.59 -21.84 -10.36
C LEU A 203 13.08 -22.02 -11.79
N ALA A 204 12.34 -23.09 -12.07
CA ALA A 204 11.69 -23.29 -13.36
C ALA A 204 10.62 -22.22 -13.62
N GLY A 205 9.82 -21.88 -12.60
CA GLY A 205 8.89 -20.76 -12.64
C GLY A 205 9.61 -19.45 -12.95
N LEU A 206 10.68 -19.11 -12.21
CA LEU A 206 11.48 -17.92 -12.45
C LEU A 206 12.03 -17.89 -13.89
N ALA A 207 12.56 -19.00 -14.40
CA ALA A 207 13.06 -19.09 -15.77
C ALA A 207 11.94 -18.88 -16.81
N GLY A 208 10.75 -19.44 -16.58
CA GLY A 208 9.58 -19.21 -17.43
C GLY A 208 9.15 -17.75 -17.47
N TYR A 209 9.11 -17.08 -16.31
CA TYR A 209 8.81 -15.64 -16.21
C TYR A 209 9.91 -14.77 -16.83
N ALA A 210 11.18 -15.16 -16.71
CA ALA A 210 12.30 -14.51 -17.39
C ALA A 210 12.15 -14.58 -18.91
N ALA A 211 11.84 -15.76 -19.45
CA ALA A 211 11.57 -15.93 -20.87
C ALA A 211 10.36 -15.10 -21.33
N LEU A 212 9.27 -15.10 -20.54
CA LEU A 212 8.07 -14.30 -20.83
C LEU A 212 8.36 -12.79 -20.85
N ALA A 213 9.12 -12.30 -19.87
CA ALA A 213 9.51 -10.89 -19.80
C ALA A 213 10.39 -10.48 -20.99
N VAL A 214 11.36 -11.31 -21.38
CA VAL A 214 12.19 -11.08 -22.57
C VAL A 214 11.32 -11.07 -23.82
N ALA A 215 10.41 -12.04 -23.98
CA ALA A 215 9.50 -12.09 -25.12
C ALA A 215 8.65 -10.81 -25.23
N ALA A 216 8.09 -10.34 -24.10
CA ALA A 216 7.31 -9.10 -24.05
C ALA A 216 8.14 -7.85 -24.38
N LEU A 217 9.43 -7.79 -23.99
CA LEU A 217 10.33 -6.68 -24.33
C LEU A 217 10.69 -6.64 -25.82
N THR A 218 10.70 -7.79 -26.50
CA THR A 218 11.04 -7.90 -27.91
C THR A 218 9.84 -7.88 -28.85
N ALA A 219 8.63 -7.99 -28.30
CA ALA A 219 7.38 -8.03 -29.07
C ALA A 219 6.90 -6.62 -29.46
N ASP A 220 6.02 -6.56 -30.46
CA ASP A 220 5.28 -5.34 -30.76
C ASP A 220 4.33 -4.97 -29.59
N PRO A 221 3.91 -3.69 -29.46
CA PRO A 221 3.10 -3.25 -28.32
C PRO A 221 1.80 -4.02 -28.11
N GLY A 222 1.15 -4.46 -29.21
CA GLY A 222 -0.10 -5.23 -29.14
C GLY A 222 0.13 -6.62 -28.54
N THR A 223 1.15 -7.32 -29.03
CA THR A 223 1.55 -8.64 -28.50
C THR A 223 2.10 -8.55 -27.08
N ALA A 224 2.92 -7.53 -26.78
CA ALA A 224 3.48 -7.31 -25.45
C ALA A 224 2.40 -7.16 -24.37
N ARG A 225 1.30 -6.45 -24.68
CA ARG A 225 0.13 -6.31 -23.80
C ARG A 225 -0.44 -7.67 -23.38
N TYR A 226 -0.66 -8.57 -24.34
CA TYR A 226 -1.21 -9.90 -24.06
C TYR A 226 -0.22 -10.81 -23.32
N LEU A 227 1.07 -10.73 -23.62
CA LEU A 227 2.10 -11.48 -22.90
C LEU A 227 2.20 -11.04 -21.43
N ILE A 228 2.14 -9.73 -21.19
CA ILE A 228 2.14 -9.18 -19.82
C ILE A 228 0.88 -9.64 -19.08
N ALA A 229 -0.31 -9.47 -19.67
CA ALA A 229 -1.56 -9.94 -19.08
C ALA A 229 -1.54 -11.44 -18.76
N ALA A 230 -1.04 -12.27 -19.68
CA ALA A 230 -0.89 -13.70 -19.47
C ALA A 230 0.05 -14.03 -18.31
N GLY A 231 1.13 -13.26 -18.14
CA GLY A 231 2.04 -13.39 -17.00
C GLY A 231 1.35 -13.16 -15.65
N TRP A 232 0.60 -12.06 -15.53
CA TRP A 232 -0.18 -11.77 -14.32
C TRP A 232 -1.24 -12.85 -14.02
N LEU A 233 -2.00 -13.28 -15.03
CA LEU A 233 -3.02 -14.32 -14.85
C LEU A 233 -2.42 -15.70 -14.51
N ALA A 234 -1.27 -16.03 -15.12
CA ALA A 234 -0.53 -17.25 -14.79
C ALA A 234 -0.05 -17.21 -13.33
N HIS A 235 0.34 -16.04 -12.82
CA HIS A 235 0.74 -15.90 -11.42
C HIS A 235 -0.46 -16.03 -10.48
N ALA A 236 -1.60 -15.42 -10.81
CA ALA A 236 -2.84 -15.60 -10.05
C ALA A 236 -3.23 -17.09 -9.93
N ALA A 237 -3.04 -17.88 -11.00
CA ALA A 237 -3.24 -19.33 -10.95
C ALA A 237 -2.19 -20.03 -10.05
N TRP A 238 -0.93 -19.59 -10.10
CA TRP A 238 0.14 -20.07 -9.23
C TRP A 238 -0.12 -19.76 -7.74
N ASP A 239 -0.67 -18.59 -7.44
CA ASP A 239 -1.10 -18.16 -6.12
C ASP A 239 -2.24 -19.04 -5.60
N ALA A 240 -3.21 -19.39 -6.45
CA ALA A 240 -4.28 -20.32 -6.07
C ALA A 240 -3.71 -21.70 -5.67
N ALA A 241 -2.71 -22.21 -6.39
CA ALA A 241 -2.03 -23.45 -6.03
C ALA A 241 -1.30 -23.32 -4.67
N HIS A 242 -0.68 -22.18 -4.40
CA HIS A 242 0.00 -21.92 -3.12
C HIS A 242 -0.96 -21.66 -1.96
N PHE A 243 -2.13 -21.07 -2.22
CA PHE A 243 -3.19 -20.87 -1.26
C PHE A 243 -3.74 -22.21 -0.73
N VAL A 244 -3.85 -23.21 -1.61
CA VAL A 244 -4.27 -24.57 -1.27
C VAL A 244 -3.16 -25.35 -0.59
N THR A 245 -1.94 -25.34 -1.15
CA THR A 245 -0.85 -26.21 -0.69
C THR A 245 -0.07 -25.67 0.52
N ARG A 246 -0.02 -24.35 0.69
CA ARG A 246 0.69 -23.61 1.76
C ARG A 246 2.18 -23.97 1.92
N ARG A 247 2.80 -24.46 0.84
CA ARG A 247 4.18 -24.96 0.89
C ARG A 247 5.22 -23.84 0.96
N ILE A 248 5.02 -22.72 0.26
CA ILE A 248 6.01 -21.64 0.15
C ILE A 248 5.58 -20.38 0.87
N VAL A 249 4.45 -19.78 0.47
CA VAL A 249 3.95 -18.54 1.04
C VAL A 249 2.83 -18.77 2.07
N PRO A 250 2.61 -17.86 3.03
CA PRO A 250 1.43 -17.89 3.89
C PRO A 250 0.14 -17.76 3.08
N ARG A 251 -0.96 -18.30 3.61
CA ARG A 251 -2.27 -18.27 2.95
C ARG A 251 -2.72 -16.84 2.64
N ASP A 252 -2.57 -15.95 3.62
CA ASP A 252 -2.97 -14.55 3.51
C ASP A 252 -2.17 -13.82 2.41
N TYR A 253 -0.88 -14.14 2.28
CA TYR A 253 -0.05 -13.57 1.21
C TYR A 253 -0.49 -14.05 -0.17
N ALA A 254 -0.74 -15.36 -0.34
CA ALA A 254 -1.23 -15.91 -1.60
C ALA A 254 -2.61 -15.35 -1.99
N GLU A 255 -3.49 -15.12 -1.00
CA GLU A 255 -4.81 -14.51 -1.25
C GLU A 255 -4.69 -13.06 -1.70
N TRP A 256 -3.83 -12.26 -1.05
CA TRP A 256 -3.56 -10.89 -1.44
C TRP A 256 -2.94 -10.80 -2.85
N CYS A 257 -1.85 -11.55 -3.08
CA CYS A 257 -1.13 -11.57 -4.36
C CYS A 257 -2.06 -12.02 -5.51
N GLY A 258 -2.82 -13.10 -5.30
CA GLY A 258 -3.71 -13.63 -6.34
C GLY A 258 -4.85 -12.68 -6.70
N VAL A 259 -5.35 -11.88 -5.74
CA VAL A 259 -6.34 -10.83 -6.03
C VAL A 259 -5.71 -9.69 -6.82
N VAL A 260 -4.52 -9.23 -6.43
CA VAL A 260 -3.82 -8.18 -7.17
C VAL A 260 -3.58 -8.62 -8.62
N ASP A 261 -3.07 -9.83 -8.79
CA ASP A 261 -2.63 -10.34 -10.09
C ASP A 261 -3.79 -10.64 -11.02
N LEU A 262 -4.88 -11.21 -10.49
CA LEU A 262 -6.10 -11.42 -11.25
C LEU A 262 -6.67 -10.09 -11.73
N VAL A 263 -6.75 -9.11 -10.84
CA VAL A 263 -7.35 -7.83 -11.15
C VAL A 263 -6.51 -7.07 -12.18
N VAL A 264 -5.19 -6.98 -11.99
CA VAL A 264 -4.27 -6.33 -12.95
C VAL A 264 -4.31 -7.03 -14.31
N GLY A 265 -4.22 -8.36 -14.34
CA GLY A 265 -4.28 -9.13 -15.58
C GLY A 265 -5.57 -8.93 -16.36
N VAL A 266 -6.73 -8.93 -15.67
CA VAL A 266 -8.05 -8.66 -16.29
C VAL A 266 -8.15 -7.23 -16.79
N THR A 267 -7.71 -6.24 -15.99
CA THR A 267 -7.70 -4.82 -16.40
C THR A 267 -6.91 -4.62 -17.69
N ILE A 268 -5.71 -5.23 -17.82
CA ILE A 268 -4.90 -5.12 -19.04
C ILE A 268 -5.60 -5.71 -20.26
N LEU A 269 -6.38 -6.79 -20.10
CA LEU A 269 -7.07 -7.43 -21.23
C LEU A 269 -8.26 -6.63 -21.75
N PHE A 270 -8.98 -5.94 -20.86
CA PHE A 270 -10.27 -5.34 -21.18
C PHE A 270 -10.26 -3.82 -21.25
N LEU A 271 -9.32 -3.14 -20.57
CA LEU A 271 -9.27 -1.68 -20.46
C LEU A 271 -8.06 -1.05 -21.16
N LEU A 272 -7.11 -1.85 -21.63
CA LEU A 272 -5.95 -1.44 -22.43
C LEU A 272 -5.97 -2.14 -23.77
#